data_AF-A0A0T7A886-F1
#
_entry.id   AF-A0A0T7A886-F1
#
_cell.length_a   1.000
_cell.length_b   1.000
_cell.length_c   1.000
_cell.angle_alpha   90.00
_cell.angle_beta   90.00
_cell.angle_gamma   90.00
#
_symmetry.space_group_name_H-M   'P 1'
#
loop_
_entity.id
_entity.type
_entity.pdbx_description
1 polymer ?
#
loop_
_entity_poly.entity_id
_entity_poly.type
_entity_poly.pdbx_seq_one_letter_code
_entity_poly.pdbx_strand_id
1 'polypeptide(L)'
;MATENLSFAAQVSEWVKQEQEREAAVLRTAAQMVANDVRITTAQGGRMPFDTGNLKNSLMASTTAMPTVDQGEKEYPDSSGVVELIIADLSIGETLFLGFQAAYGPRMEYGFVGADSLGRVYNQQGFGFVDAAAQDWPQTVKRAEEQVRGRFEAGRGPRT
;
A
#
# COMPACT_ATOMS: atom_id res chain seq x y z
N MET A 1 28.54 10.10 -14.09
CA MET A 1 29.69 10.57 -14.90
C MET A 1 30.04 9.53 -15.97
N ALA A 2 29.23 9.40 -17.02
CA ALA A 2 29.52 8.47 -18.14
C ALA A 2 28.87 8.85 -19.49
N THR A 3 28.08 9.91 -19.58
CA THR A 3 27.22 10.19 -20.75
C THR A 3 27.81 11.17 -21.77
N GLU A 4 28.92 11.86 -21.46
CA GLU A 4 29.42 12.96 -22.30
C GLU A 4 30.08 12.53 -23.62
N ASN A 5 30.32 11.23 -23.84
CA ASN A 5 30.91 10.70 -25.09
C ASN A 5 30.05 9.63 -25.77
N LEU A 6 28.76 9.52 -25.41
CA LEU A 6 27.83 8.57 -26.03
C LEU A 6 27.20 9.15 -27.30
N SER A 7 27.01 8.32 -28.33
CA SER A 7 26.18 8.69 -29.48
C SER A 7 24.76 9.04 -29.03
N PHE A 8 24.04 9.85 -29.81
CA PHE A 8 22.65 10.20 -29.49
C PHE A 8 21.78 8.94 -29.26
N ALA A 9 21.95 7.90 -30.08
CA ALA A 9 21.24 6.63 -29.91
C ALA A 9 21.51 5.95 -28.54
N ALA A 10 22.76 6.01 -28.07
CA ALA A 10 23.11 5.49 -26.75
C ALA A 10 22.53 6.35 -25.62
N GLN A 11 22.46 7.68 -25.79
CA GLN A 11 21.80 8.56 -24.82
C GLN A 11 20.28 8.30 -24.73
N VAL A 12 19.61 8.08 -25.86
CA VAL A 12 18.18 7.70 -25.88
C VAL A 12 17.96 6.36 -25.19
N SER A 13 18.80 5.37 -25.47
CA SER A 13 18.71 4.04 -24.85
C SER A 13 18.87 4.09 -23.33
N GLU A 14 19.80 4.92 -22.85
CA GLU A 14 20.03 5.14 -21.42
C GLU A 14 18.85 5.87 -20.76
N TRP A 15 18.30 6.88 -21.43
CA TRP A 15 17.10 7.57 -20.94
C TRP A 15 15.90 6.62 -20.80
N VAL A 16 15.65 5.74 -21.80
CA VAL A 16 14.55 4.77 -21.74
C VAL A 16 14.71 3.83 -20.53
N LYS A 17 15.91 3.32 -20.26
CA LYS A 17 16.16 2.45 -19.09
C LYS A 17 15.86 3.16 -17.78
N GLN A 18 16.34 4.40 -17.64
CA GLN A 18 16.07 5.21 -16.44
C GLN A 18 14.58 5.47 -16.25
N GLU A 19 13.82 5.63 -17.34
CA GLU A 19 12.38 5.86 -17.25
C GLU A 19 11.62 4.61 -16.83
N GLN A 20 12.01 3.43 -17.31
CA GLN A 20 11.45 2.14 -16.85
C GLN A 20 11.73 1.91 -15.36
N GLU A 21 12.94 2.23 -14.89
CA GLU A 21 13.29 2.14 -13.46
C GLU A 21 12.46 3.11 -12.61
N ARG A 22 12.20 4.32 -13.12
CA ARG A 22 11.33 5.32 -12.46
C ARG A 22 9.90 4.85 -12.37
N GLU A 23 9.35 4.31 -13.46
CA GLU A 23 8.00 3.76 -13.49
C GLU A 23 7.82 2.69 -12.40
N ALA A 24 8.75 1.74 -12.32
CA ALA A 24 8.76 0.71 -11.27
C ALA A 24 8.88 1.32 -9.87
N ALA A 25 9.73 2.33 -9.68
CA ALA A 25 9.87 3.02 -8.40
C ALA A 25 8.57 3.73 -7.97
N VAL A 26 7.84 4.37 -8.89
CA VAL A 26 6.54 5.00 -8.58
C VAL A 26 5.53 3.95 -8.16
N LEU A 27 5.40 2.84 -8.92
CA LEU A 27 4.49 1.75 -8.58
C LEU A 27 4.72 1.24 -7.15
N ARG A 28 5.96 0.89 -6.84
CA ARG A 28 6.34 0.32 -5.53
C ARG A 28 6.17 1.33 -4.41
N THR A 29 6.51 2.59 -4.65
CA THR A 29 6.33 3.68 -3.69
C THR A 29 4.85 3.90 -3.39
N ALA A 30 4.00 3.94 -4.43
CA ALA A 30 2.55 4.11 -4.27
C ALA A 30 1.92 2.92 -3.54
N ALA A 31 2.31 1.68 -3.90
CA ALA A 31 1.85 0.47 -3.21
C ALA A 31 2.24 0.48 -1.72
N GLN A 32 3.47 0.88 -1.40
CA GLN A 32 3.92 0.99 -0.01
C GLN A 32 3.15 2.07 0.76
N MET A 33 2.84 3.20 0.13
CA MET A 33 1.99 4.24 0.71
C MET A 33 0.60 3.68 1.03
N VAL A 34 -0.08 3.01 0.09
CA VAL A 34 -1.40 2.40 0.37
C VAL A 34 -1.32 1.41 1.53
N ALA A 35 -0.32 0.52 1.53
CA ALA A 35 -0.13 -0.46 2.60
C ALA A 35 0.10 0.20 3.96
N ASN A 36 0.73 1.38 4.01
CA ASN A 36 0.94 2.13 5.24
C ASN A 36 -0.31 2.92 5.65
N ASP A 37 -0.93 3.64 4.71
CA ASP A 37 -2.04 4.55 4.93
C ASP A 37 -3.28 3.81 5.44
N VAL A 38 -3.57 2.63 4.88
CA VAL A 38 -4.70 1.78 5.32
C VAL A 38 -4.55 1.28 6.76
N ARG A 39 -3.33 1.33 7.32
CA ARG A 39 -2.99 0.91 8.69
C ARG A 39 -2.85 2.08 9.67
N ILE A 40 -3.04 3.33 9.22
CA ILE A 40 -3.00 4.50 10.10
C ILE A 40 -4.21 4.46 11.02
N THR A 41 -3.95 4.43 12.33
CA THR A 41 -5.00 4.31 13.34
C THR A 41 -5.82 5.59 13.45
N THR A 42 -7.05 5.47 13.96
CA THR A 42 -7.89 6.64 14.27
C THR A 42 -7.20 7.62 15.22
N ALA A 43 -6.44 7.13 16.20
CA ALA A 43 -5.64 7.95 17.10
C ALA A 43 -4.51 8.73 16.40
N GLN A 44 -4.04 8.24 15.25
CA GLN A 44 -3.03 8.88 14.41
C GLN A 44 -3.64 9.72 13.27
N GLY A 45 -4.96 9.92 13.28
CA GLY A 45 -5.68 10.68 12.25
C GLY A 45 -6.11 9.87 11.02
N GLY A 46 -5.90 8.56 11.03
CA GLY A 46 -6.40 7.64 10.00
C GLY A 46 -7.77 7.07 10.33
N ARG A 47 -8.08 5.89 9.77
CA ARG A 47 -9.38 5.23 9.93
C ARG A 47 -9.30 3.83 10.52
N MET A 48 -8.10 3.24 10.64
CA MET A 48 -7.97 1.91 11.22
C MET A 48 -8.36 1.93 12.71
N PRO A 49 -9.37 1.17 13.16
CA PRO A 49 -9.61 1.01 14.58
C PRO A 49 -8.44 0.28 15.25
N PHE A 50 -8.14 0.70 16.47
CA PHE A 50 -7.06 0.12 17.27
C PHE A 50 -7.61 -0.37 18.61
N ASP A 51 -7.31 -1.63 18.92
CA ASP A 51 -7.54 -2.25 20.22
C ASP A 51 -6.24 -2.93 20.68
N THR A 52 -5.96 -4.13 20.18
CA THR A 52 -4.69 -4.85 20.44
C THR A 52 -3.65 -4.69 19.33
N GLY A 53 -4.04 -4.09 18.19
CA GLY A 53 -3.24 -4.05 16.96
C GLY A 53 -3.42 -5.27 16.04
N ASN A 54 -4.18 -6.29 16.47
CA ASN A 54 -4.34 -7.53 15.70
C ASN A 54 -4.93 -7.30 14.28
N LEU A 55 -5.91 -6.40 14.15
CA LEU A 55 -6.49 -6.07 12.84
C LEU A 55 -5.43 -5.47 11.90
N LYS A 56 -4.65 -4.50 12.40
CA LYS A 56 -3.56 -3.87 11.66
C LYS A 56 -2.53 -4.91 11.18
N ASN A 57 -2.19 -5.87 12.04
CA ASN A 57 -1.23 -6.93 11.74
C ASN A 57 -1.78 -7.98 10.77
N SER A 58 -3.11 -8.10 10.65
CA SER A 58 -3.74 -9.05 9.72
C SER A 58 -3.69 -8.64 8.25
N LEU A 59 -3.08 -7.49 7.92
CA LEU A 59 -2.85 -7.10 6.54
C LEU A 59 -1.84 -8.06 5.89
N MET A 60 -2.20 -8.58 4.73
CA MET A 60 -1.34 -9.45 3.92
C MET A 60 -1.26 -8.91 2.50
N ALA A 61 -0.11 -9.09 1.87
CA ALA A 61 0.11 -8.81 0.46
C ALA A 61 0.20 -10.11 -0.34
N SER A 62 -0.22 -10.08 -1.59
CA SER A 62 -0.09 -11.19 -2.54
C SER A 62 -0.12 -10.67 -3.97
N THR A 63 0.63 -11.29 -4.87
CA THR A 63 0.57 -11.02 -6.32
C THR A 63 -0.22 -12.07 -7.10
N THR A 64 -0.68 -13.12 -6.41
CA THR A 64 -1.35 -14.27 -7.05
C THR A 64 -2.87 -14.22 -6.88
N ALA A 65 -3.34 -13.89 -5.68
CA ALA A 65 -4.77 -13.86 -5.35
C ALA A 65 -5.04 -12.99 -4.13
N MET A 66 -6.27 -12.52 -3.99
CA MET A 66 -6.73 -11.77 -2.82
C MET A 66 -6.59 -12.60 -1.53
N PRO A 67 -5.88 -12.10 -0.49
CA PRO A 67 -5.85 -12.75 0.81
C PRO A 67 -7.26 -12.91 1.39
N THR A 68 -7.60 -14.11 1.84
CA THR A 68 -8.92 -14.43 2.39
C THR A 68 -9.00 -14.18 3.88
N VAL A 69 -10.20 -13.91 4.35
CA VAL A 69 -10.52 -13.84 5.78
C VAL A 69 -10.41 -15.23 6.42
N ASP A 70 -9.64 -15.34 7.49
CA ASP A 70 -9.58 -16.54 8.33
C ASP A 70 -10.84 -16.59 9.20
N GLN A 71 -11.55 -17.74 9.19
CA GLN A 71 -12.84 -17.90 9.89
C GLN A 71 -12.70 -18.08 11.42
N GLY A 72 -11.48 -18.19 11.94
CA GLY A 72 -11.21 -18.41 13.36
C GLY A 72 -10.68 -17.16 14.08
N GLU A 73 -10.81 -17.14 15.41
CA GLU A 73 -10.07 -16.19 16.23
C GLU A 73 -8.58 -16.53 16.18
N LYS A 74 -7.78 -15.56 15.73
CA LYS A 74 -6.35 -15.74 15.48
C LYS A 74 -5.62 -14.44 15.71
N GLU A 75 -4.45 -14.55 16.34
CA GLU A 75 -3.49 -13.45 16.43
C GLU A 75 -2.56 -13.46 15.22
N TYR A 76 -2.33 -12.29 14.64
CA TYR A 76 -1.43 -12.08 13.52
C TYR A 76 -0.14 -11.45 13.99
N PRO A 77 1.03 -12.02 13.64
CA PRO A 77 2.30 -11.35 13.84
C PRO A 77 2.37 -10.10 12.96
N ASP A 78 3.26 -9.16 13.29
CA ASP A 78 3.51 -8.02 12.42
C ASP A 78 4.02 -8.49 11.05
N SER A 79 3.21 -8.27 10.02
CA SER A 79 3.47 -8.64 8.63
C SER A 79 4.15 -7.54 7.81
N SER A 80 4.48 -6.39 8.42
CA SER A 80 5.01 -5.21 7.71
C SER A 80 6.19 -5.54 6.81
N GLY A 81 7.17 -6.30 7.32
CA GLY A 81 8.36 -6.68 6.55
C GLY A 81 8.04 -7.62 5.38
N VAL A 82 7.08 -8.53 5.54
CA VAL A 82 6.65 -9.44 4.45
C VAL A 82 5.93 -8.65 3.36
N VAL A 83 5.05 -7.72 3.74
CA VAL A 83 4.35 -6.83 2.80
C VAL A 83 5.35 -5.97 2.03
N GLU A 84 6.34 -5.38 2.72
CA GLU A 84 7.39 -4.56 2.10
C GLU A 84 8.21 -5.36 1.09
N LEU A 85 8.59 -6.60 1.41
CA LEU A 85 9.34 -7.48 0.49
C LEU A 85 8.53 -7.81 -0.77
N ILE A 86 7.24 -8.16 -0.63
CA ILE A 86 6.37 -8.44 -1.79
C ILE A 86 6.22 -7.20 -2.67
N ILE A 87 6.08 -6.01 -2.08
CA ILE A 87 6.00 -4.75 -2.82
C ILE A 87 7.33 -4.43 -3.50
N ALA A 88 8.47 -4.71 -2.86
CA ALA A 88 9.80 -4.48 -3.45
C ALA A 88 10.03 -5.33 -4.72
N ASP A 89 9.48 -6.54 -4.76
CA ASP A 89 9.58 -7.46 -5.90
C ASP A 89 8.52 -7.21 -6.99
N LEU A 90 7.55 -6.33 -6.74
CA LEU A 90 6.44 -6.06 -7.67
C LEU A 90 6.94 -5.52 -9.02
N SER A 91 6.45 -6.12 -10.11
CA SER A 91 6.77 -5.70 -11.48
C SER A 91 5.66 -4.85 -12.10
N ILE A 92 6.02 -4.00 -13.07
CA ILE A 92 5.03 -3.26 -13.86
C ILE A 92 4.09 -4.23 -14.57
N GLY A 93 2.79 -3.97 -14.48
CA GLY A 93 1.74 -4.80 -15.07
C GLY A 93 1.25 -5.94 -14.18
N GLU A 94 1.92 -6.23 -13.05
CA GLU A 94 1.41 -7.17 -12.06
C GLU A 94 0.29 -6.58 -11.21
N THR A 95 -0.60 -7.44 -10.70
CA THR A 95 -1.62 -7.03 -9.74
C THR A 95 -1.13 -7.31 -8.34
N LEU A 96 -1.08 -6.28 -7.50
CA LEU A 96 -0.89 -6.41 -6.06
C LEU A 96 -2.25 -6.47 -5.36
N PHE A 97 -2.45 -7.49 -4.54
CA PHE A 97 -3.56 -7.61 -3.62
C PHE A 97 -3.10 -7.25 -2.21
N LEU A 98 -3.86 -6.39 -1.53
CA LEU A 98 -3.72 -6.07 -0.11
C LEU A 98 -5.03 -6.44 0.58
N GLY A 99 -4.99 -7.41 1.50
CA GLY A 99 -6.20 -7.94 2.15
C GLY A 99 -6.00 -8.15 3.64
N PHE A 100 -7.03 -7.82 4.42
CA PHE A 100 -7.05 -8.10 5.86
C PHE A 100 -7.64 -9.48 6.12
N GLN A 101 -6.95 -10.29 6.91
CA GLN A 101 -7.34 -11.68 7.18
C GLN A 101 -8.21 -11.84 8.43
N ALA A 102 -8.25 -10.87 9.34
CA ALA A 102 -9.02 -10.99 10.57
C ALA A 102 -10.54 -11.14 10.30
N ALA A 103 -11.18 -12.15 10.91
CA ALA A 103 -12.62 -12.46 10.77
C ALA A 103 -13.55 -11.25 10.95
N TYR A 104 -13.21 -10.39 11.90
CA TYR A 104 -13.99 -9.20 12.23
C TYR A 104 -13.66 -7.98 11.35
N GLY A 105 -12.67 -8.07 10.45
CA GLY A 105 -12.23 -7.00 9.56
C GLY A 105 -13.36 -6.40 8.70
N PRO A 106 -14.17 -7.22 7.99
CA PRO A 106 -15.31 -6.71 7.22
C PRO A 106 -16.33 -5.95 8.08
N ARG A 107 -16.57 -6.41 9.31
CA ARG A 107 -17.46 -5.73 10.25
C ARG A 107 -16.88 -4.39 10.70
N MET A 108 -15.56 -4.27 10.87
CA MET A 108 -14.91 -3.00 11.15
C MET A 108 -14.95 -2.06 9.94
N GLU A 109 -14.80 -2.58 8.72
CA GLU A 109 -14.84 -1.78 7.51
C GLU A 109 -16.24 -1.22 7.24
N TYR A 110 -17.24 -2.10 7.16
CA TYR A 110 -18.59 -1.75 6.71
C TYR A 110 -19.58 -1.42 7.83
N GLY A 111 -19.22 -1.74 9.08
CA GLY A 111 -20.11 -1.62 10.23
C GLY A 111 -21.06 -2.81 10.36
N PHE A 112 -21.93 -2.75 11.36
CA PHE A 112 -22.91 -3.78 11.62
C PHE A 112 -24.12 -3.24 12.39
N VAL A 113 -25.31 -3.55 11.88
CA VAL A 113 -26.58 -3.29 12.55
C VAL A 113 -27.30 -4.62 12.71
N GLY A 114 -27.53 -5.06 13.95
CA GLY A 114 -28.20 -6.34 14.21
C GLY A 114 -27.97 -6.89 15.61
N ALA A 115 -28.68 -7.96 15.94
CA ALA A 115 -28.47 -8.72 17.17
C ALA A 115 -27.44 -9.84 16.94
N ASP A 116 -26.57 -10.09 17.91
CA ASP A 116 -25.71 -11.28 17.89
C ASP A 116 -26.46 -12.53 18.43
N SER A 117 -25.76 -13.68 18.44
CA SER A 117 -26.30 -14.94 18.96
C SER A 117 -26.66 -14.91 20.45
N LEU A 118 -26.21 -13.89 21.19
CA LEU A 118 -26.53 -13.64 22.59
C LEU A 118 -27.65 -12.61 22.76
N GLY A 119 -28.26 -12.13 21.68
CA GLY A 119 -29.35 -11.16 21.68
C GLY A 119 -28.91 -9.70 21.89
N ARG A 120 -27.59 -9.41 21.88
CA ARG A 120 -27.07 -8.04 22.02
C ARG A 120 -27.25 -7.30 20.70
N VAL A 121 -27.94 -6.17 20.73
CA VAL A 121 -28.15 -5.32 19.55
C VAL A 121 -26.97 -4.36 19.39
N TYR A 122 -26.40 -4.35 18.20
CA TYR A 122 -25.35 -3.45 17.80
C TYR A 122 -25.87 -2.48 16.75
N ASN A 123 -25.43 -1.22 16.85
CA ASN A 123 -25.53 -0.21 15.82
C ASN A 123 -24.14 0.42 15.66
N GLN A 124 -23.26 -0.29 14.98
CA GLN A 124 -21.86 0.08 14.80
C GLN A 124 -21.67 0.63 13.38
N GLN A 125 -21.25 1.88 13.28
CA GLN A 125 -20.81 2.46 12.01
C GLN A 125 -19.46 1.85 11.59
N GLY A 126 -19.30 1.60 10.29
CA GLY A 126 -18.04 1.17 9.71
C GLY A 126 -16.99 2.27 9.70
N PHE A 127 -15.73 1.87 9.82
CA PHE A 127 -14.59 2.78 9.80
C PHE A 127 -14.18 3.18 8.37
N GLY A 128 -14.49 2.36 7.36
CA GLY A 128 -14.22 2.67 5.96
C GLY A 128 -12.74 2.94 5.67
N PHE A 129 -11.83 2.17 6.28
CA PHE A 129 -10.38 2.35 6.14
C PHE A 129 -9.84 1.80 4.81
N VAL A 130 -10.39 0.69 4.30
CA VAL A 130 -10.05 0.19 2.97
C VAL A 130 -10.63 1.09 1.90
N ASP A 131 -11.91 1.45 2.02
CA ASP A 131 -12.62 2.31 1.07
C ASP A 131 -11.94 3.68 0.96
N ALA A 132 -11.50 4.26 2.07
CA ALA A 132 -10.80 5.54 2.06
C ALA A 132 -9.43 5.44 1.35
N ALA A 133 -8.66 4.37 1.60
CA ALA A 133 -7.38 4.16 0.93
C ALA A 133 -7.58 3.95 -0.59
N ALA A 134 -8.63 3.23 -0.99
CA ALA A 134 -8.98 3.03 -2.39
C ALA A 134 -9.38 4.36 -3.07
N GLN A 135 -10.16 5.21 -2.39
CA GLN A 135 -10.55 6.53 -2.90
C GLN A 135 -9.35 7.48 -3.05
N ASP A 136 -8.34 7.38 -2.19
CA ASP A 136 -7.14 8.23 -2.24
C ASP A 136 -6.09 7.76 -3.26
N TRP A 137 -6.32 6.64 -3.96
CA TRP A 137 -5.34 6.06 -4.89
C TRP A 137 -4.74 7.07 -5.89
N PRO A 138 -5.53 7.91 -6.60
CA PRO A 138 -4.97 8.87 -7.54
C PRO A 138 -4.01 9.89 -6.87
N GLN A 139 -4.31 10.30 -5.64
CA GLN A 139 -3.44 11.21 -4.89
C GLN A 139 -2.21 10.49 -4.36
N THR A 140 -2.35 9.23 -3.94
CA THR A 140 -1.22 8.40 -3.51
C THR A 140 -0.21 8.22 -4.64
N VAL A 141 -0.67 7.91 -5.87
CA VAL A 141 0.20 7.81 -7.05
C VAL A 141 0.89 9.13 -7.34
N LYS A 142 0.17 10.26 -7.25
CA LYS A 142 0.75 11.59 -7.43
C LYS A 142 1.85 11.87 -6.40
N ARG A 143 1.63 11.60 -5.11
CA ARG A 143 2.64 11.76 -4.05
C ARG A 143 3.86 10.87 -4.29
N ALA A 144 3.63 9.64 -4.74
CA ALA A 144 4.71 8.71 -5.06
C ALA A 144 5.56 9.21 -6.24
N GLU A 145 4.93 9.72 -7.30
CA GLU A 145 5.62 10.34 -8.45
C GLU A 145 6.47 11.53 -8.00
N GLU A 146 5.90 12.47 -7.24
CA GLU A 146 6.60 13.63 -6.71
C GLU A 146 7.82 13.22 -5.87
N GLN A 147 7.66 12.20 -5.02
CA GLN A 147 8.74 11.70 -4.19
C GLN A 147 9.85 11.03 -5.01
N VAL A 148 9.50 10.21 -6.00
CA VAL A 148 10.47 9.53 -6.87
C VAL A 148 11.22 10.56 -7.70
N ARG A 149 10.50 11.50 -8.34
CA ARG A 149 11.10 12.60 -9.11
C ARG A 149 12.07 13.43 -8.26
N GLY A 150 11.66 13.81 -7.04
CA GLY A 150 12.50 14.58 -6.13
C GLY A 150 13.83 13.90 -5.76
N ARG A 151 13.85 12.56 -5.62
CA ARG A 151 15.09 11.81 -5.39
C ARG A 151 16.05 11.90 -6.57
N PHE A 152 15.53 11.83 -7.80
CA PHE A 152 16.35 11.92 -9.01
C PHE A 152 16.85 13.34 -9.28
N GLU A 153 16.04 14.36 -9.02
CA GLU A 153 16.44 15.76 -9.16
C GLU A 153 17.49 16.16 -8.12
N ALA A 154 17.34 15.74 -6.85
CA ALA A 154 18.32 15.99 -5.79
C ALA A 154 19.66 15.25 -6.03
N GLY A 155 19.63 14.07 -6.66
CA GLY A 155 20.83 13.32 -7.03
C GLY A 155 21.58 13.89 -8.24
N ARG A 156 20.96 14.81 -8.99
CA ARG A 156 21.55 15.46 -10.16
C ARG A 156 21.91 16.90 -9.81
N GLY A 157 23.07 17.08 -9.16
CA GLY A 157 23.62 18.42 -8.90
C GLY A 157 23.71 19.28 -10.19
N PRO A 158 23.79 20.62 -10.05
CA PRO A 158 23.69 21.55 -11.17
C PRO A 158 24.64 21.17 -12.29
N ARG A 159 24.11 21.02 -13.51
CA ARG A 159 24.93 20.99 -14.71
C ARG A 159 25.42 22.42 -14.96
N THR A 160 26.60 22.74 -14.44
CA THR A 160 27.39 23.91 -14.87
C THR A 160 28.46 23.46 -15.84
#